data_AF-A0A8F9XKL8-F1
#
_entry.id   AF-A0A8F9XKL8-F1
#
_cell.length_a   1.000
_cell.length_b   1.000
_cell.length_c   1.000
_cell.angle_alpha   90.00
_cell.angle_beta   90.00
_cell.angle_gamma   90.00
#
_symmetry.space_group_name_H-M   'P 1'
#
loop_
_entity.id
_entity.type
_entity.pdbx_description
1 polymer ?
#
loop_
_entity_poly.entity_id
_entity_poly.type
_entity_poly.pdbx_seq_one_letter_code
_entity_poly.pdbx_strand_id
1 'polypeptide(L)'
;MKKNIPLLSLIIALGIPAAITTFNAGCAATRTRESTGEYIDDRAISTKVKAALLRDKTVSGFAVEVNVFRGVVQLGGFVDNQTQRQRAEEIARGVAGVQSVENNISVKERNP
;
A
#
# COMPACT_ATOMS: atom_id res chain seq x y z
N MET A 1 33.80 -23.17 -18.23
CA MET A 1 34.18 -23.59 -19.59
C MET A 1 33.99 -25.10 -19.73
N LYS A 2 32.96 -25.52 -20.49
CA LYS A 2 32.89 -26.74 -21.34
C LYS A 2 31.45 -26.85 -21.87
N LYS A 3 31.33 -26.81 -23.20
CA LYS A 3 30.13 -27.08 -24.01
C LYS A 3 29.66 -28.53 -23.75
N ASN A 4 28.45 -28.91 -24.22
CA ASN A 4 28.18 -30.14 -25.00
C ASN A 4 26.66 -30.32 -25.24
N ILE A 5 26.26 -30.29 -26.51
CA ILE A 5 24.93 -30.64 -27.05
C ILE A 5 25.03 -32.08 -27.61
N PRO A 6 23.97 -32.91 -27.52
CA PRO A 6 23.34 -33.49 -28.73
C PRO A 6 21.80 -33.53 -28.58
N LEU A 7 21.00 -32.98 -29.50
CA LEU A 7 20.59 -33.49 -30.83
C LEU A 7 20.06 -34.95 -30.81
N LEU A 8 18.85 -35.11 -31.38
CA LEU A 8 18.10 -36.34 -31.73
C LEU A 8 17.24 -37.02 -30.65
N SER A 9 15.93 -36.81 -30.72
CA SER A 9 15.02 -37.85 -31.22
C SER A 9 13.67 -37.27 -31.64
N LEU A 10 13.22 -37.68 -32.82
CA LEU A 10 12.01 -37.31 -33.56
C LEU A 10 11.15 -38.58 -33.71
N ILE A 11 9.93 -38.65 -33.16
CA ILE A 11 8.79 -39.49 -33.60
C ILE A 11 7.49 -38.85 -33.03
N ILE A 12 6.73 -38.03 -33.78
CA ILE A 12 5.52 -38.31 -34.58
C ILE A 12 4.37 -39.02 -33.84
N ALA A 13 3.24 -38.33 -33.64
CA ALA A 13 1.89 -38.89 -33.83
C ALA A 13 0.82 -37.78 -33.94
N LEU A 14 0.10 -37.78 -35.05
CA LEU A 14 -1.07 -36.95 -35.38
C LEU A 14 -2.31 -37.39 -34.58
N GLY A 15 -3.12 -36.42 -34.12
CA GLY A 15 -4.48 -36.63 -33.64
C GLY A 15 -5.11 -35.35 -33.08
N ILE A 16 -5.97 -34.69 -33.86
CA ILE A 16 -6.82 -33.56 -33.42
C ILE A 16 -8.16 -34.14 -32.95
N PRO A 17 -8.72 -33.68 -31.81
CA PRO A 17 -10.03 -33.04 -31.92
C PRO A 17 -10.08 -31.68 -31.21
N ALA A 18 -10.66 -30.74 -31.96
CA ALA A 18 -11.38 -29.52 -31.61
C ALA A 18 -11.55 -29.12 -30.13
N ALA A 19 -11.51 -27.79 -29.94
CA ALA A 19 -11.94 -26.99 -28.77
C ALA A 19 -10.87 -26.64 -27.73
N ILE A 20 -9.90 -25.80 -28.12
CA ILE A 20 -9.31 -24.82 -27.20
C ILE A 20 -9.34 -23.45 -27.90
N THR A 21 -10.53 -22.99 -28.26
CA THR A 21 -10.72 -21.59 -28.66
C THR A 21 -10.81 -20.74 -27.40
N THR A 22 -9.78 -19.93 -27.20
CA THR A 22 -9.76 -18.68 -26.42
C THR A 22 -10.00 -18.81 -24.91
N PHE A 23 -8.95 -19.13 -24.15
CA PHE A 23 -8.77 -18.51 -22.84
C PHE A 23 -8.45 -17.03 -23.08
N ASN A 24 -9.50 -16.19 -23.14
CA ASN A 24 -9.35 -14.76 -22.91
C ASN A 24 -9.00 -14.58 -21.43
N ALA A 25 -7.73 -14.84 -21.09
CA ALA A 25 -7.14 -14.30 -19.87
C ALA A 25 -7.01 -12.79 -20.08
N GLY A 26 -8.12 -12.07 -19.95
CA GLY A 26 -8.10 -10.64 -19.76
C GLY A 26 -7.37 -10.39 -18.45
N CYS A 27 -6.08 -10.08 -18.51
CA CYS A 27 -5.38 -9.48 -17.38
C CYS A 27 -6.12 -8.18 -17.07
N ALA A 28 -6.98 -8.20 -16.04
CA ALA A 28 -7.50 -6.97 -15.47
C ALA A 28 -6.27 -6.16 -15.05
N ALA A 29 -5.98 -5.09 -15.77
CA ALA A 29 -4.87 -4.22 -15.46
C ALA A 29 -5.15 -3.56 -14.11
N THR A 30 -4.64 -4.14 -13.03
CA THR A 30 -4.53 -3.45 -11.74
C THR A 30 -3.77 -2.16 -12.02
N ARG A 31 -4.47 -1.03 -12.01
CA ARG A 31 -3.83 0.28 -12.22
C ARG A 31 -2.92 0.53 -11.03
N THR A 32 -1.64 0.21 -11.16
CA THR A 32 -0.60 0.48 -10.15
C THR A 32 -0.12 1.94 -10.19
N ARG A 33 -0.64 2.77 -11.12
CA ARG A 33 -0.20 4.15 -11.33
C ARG A 33 -1.25 5.17 -10.87
N GLU A 34 -0.87 6.13 -10.03
CA GLU A 34 -1.70 7.28 -9.67
C GLU A 34 -1.82 8.26 -10.84
N SER A 35 -2.99 8.87 -10.99
CA SER A 35 -3.15 10.03 -11.86
C SER A 35 -2.54 11.28 -11.22
N THR A 36 -2.27 12.32 -12.02
CA THR A 36 -1.79 13.60 -11.48
C THR A 36 -2.79 14.23 -10.51
N GLY A 37 -4.10 14.05 -10.73
CA GLY A 37 -5.14 14.53 -9.82
C GLY A 37 -5.07 13.83 -8.46
N GLU A 38 -5.08 12.49 -8.48
CA GLU A 38 -4.97 11.66 -7.27
C GLU A 38 -3.74 12.03 -6.44
N TYR A 39 -2.58 12.18 -7.08
CA TYR A 39 -1.34 12.54 -6.41
C TYR A 39 -1.40 13.91 -5.68
N ILE A 40 -2.04 14.90 -6.31
CA ILE A 40 -2.20 16.23 -5.71
C ILE A 40 -3.20 16.18 -4.56
N ASP A 41 -4.30 15.44 -4.72
CA ASP A 41 -5.30 15.24 -3.67
C ASP A 41 -4.68 14.53 -2.46
N ASP A 42 -3.90 13.47 -2.68
CA ASP A 42 -3.23 12.72 -1.62
C ASP A 42 -2.19 13.55 -0.88
N ARG A 43 -1.45 14.42 -1.58
CA ARG A 43 -0.56 15.39 -0.94
C ARG A 43 -1.34 16.37 -0.08
N ALA A 44 -2.46 16.89 -0.57
CA ALA A 44 -3.30 17.80 0.20
C ALA A 44 -3.88 17.10 1.45
N ILE A 45 -4.31 15.84 1.33
CA ILE A 45 -4.74 15.00 2.45
C ILE A 45 -3.59 14.82 3.45
N SER A 46 -2.39 14.43 2.99
CA SER A 46 -1.21 14.26 3.84
C SER A 46 -0.89 15.51 4.65
N THR A 47 -0.90 16.70 4.01
CA THR A 47 -0.68 17.97 4.70
C THR A 47 -1.77 18.25 5.74
N LYS A 48 -3.04 18.01 5.41
CA LYS A 48 -4.16 18.21 6.35
C LYS A 48 -4.05 17.27 7.56
N VAL A 49 -3.72 15.99 7.35
CA VAL A 49 -3.51 15.01 8.41
C VAL A 49 -2.34 15.42 9.30
N LYS A 50 -1.17 15.75 8.72
CA LYS A 50 -0.02 16.24 9.50
C LYS A 50 -0.36 17.48 10.32
N ALA A 51 -1.07 18.45 9.74
CA ALA A 51 -1.50 19.64 10.45
C ALA A 51 -2.52 19.34 11.56
N ALA A 52 -3.42 18.37 11.36
CA ALA A 52 -4.37 17.94 12.39
C ALA A 52 -3.66 17.26 13.56
N LEU A 53 -2.71 16.35 13.28
CA LEU A 53 -1.88 15.69 14.30
C LEU A 53 -1.05 16.70 15.10
N LEU A 54 -0.43 17.67 14.44
CA LEU A 54 0.37 18.71 15.10
C LEU A 54 -0.45 19.63 16.02
N ARG A 55 -1.76 19.77 15.78
CA ARG A 55 -2.65 20.59 16.62
C ARG A 55 -3.17 19.83 17.85
N ASP A 56 -3.13 18.51 17.85
CA ASP A 56 -3.60 17.72 18.97
C ASP A 56 -2.47 17.50 19.98
N LYS A 57 -2.66 18.05 21.19
CA LYS A 57 -1.67 18.00 22.28
C LYS A 57 -1.28 16.59 22.72
N THR A 58 -2.11 15.59 22.42
CA THR A 58 -1.86 14.19 22.80
C THR A 58 -0.81 13.56 21.90
N VAL A 59 -0.73 13.95 20.63
CA VAL A 59 0.12 13.32 19.61
C VAL A 59 1.16 14.25 18.98
N SER A 60 1.05 15.58 19.18
CA SER A 60 1.89 16.60 18.55
C SER A 60 3.38 16.53 18.91
N GLY A 61 3.75 15.87 20.01
CA GLY A 61 5.14 15.70 20.44
C GLY A 61 5.89 14.53 19.80
N PHE A 62 5.21 13.72 18.98
CA PHE A 62 5.77 12.50 18.41
C PHE A 62 6.06 12.64 16.92
N ALA A 63 7.13 11.98 16.48
CA ALA A 63 7.41 11.83 15.06
C ALA A 63 6.45 10.79 14.46
N VAL A 64 5.26 11.25 14.08
CA VAL A 64 4.29 10.45 13.33
C VAL A 64 4.53 10.64 11.84
N GLU A 65 4.83 9.55 11.15
CA GLU A 65 4.95 9.54 9.70
C GLU A 65 3.56 9.38 9.07
N VAL A 66 3.31 10.13 8.00
CA VAL A 66 2.03 10.12 7.30
C VAL A 66 2.29 9.99 5.81
N ASN A 67 1.87 8.85 5.24
CA ASN A 67 1.86 8.59 3.81
C ASN A 67 0.42 8.41 3.34
N VAL A 68 0.11 8.88 2.13
CA VAL A 68 -1.24 8.79 1.57
C VAL A 68 -1.13 8.29 0.14
N PHE A 69 -1.97 7.32 -0.21
CA PHE A 69 -2.07 6.76 -1.55
C PHE A 69 -3.54 6.48 -1.85
N ARG A 70 -4.10 7.15 -2.85
CA ARG A 70 -5.51 7.08 -3.25
C ARG A 70 -6.49 7.19 -2.08
N GLY A 71 -6.26 8.16 -1.19
CA GLY A 71 -7.09 8.40 -0.01
C GLY A 71 -6.91 7.40 1.14
N VAL A 72 -6.04 6.40 1.01
CA VAL A 72 -5.64 5.51 2.10
C VAL A 72 -4.49 6.15 2.87
N VAL A 73 -4.71 6.46 4.15
CA VAL A 73 -3.69 7.06 5.02
C VAL A 73 -2.97 5.98 5.79
N GLN A 74 -1.66 5.90 5.60
CA GLN A 74 -0.78 5.05 6.38
C GLN A 74 -0.09 5.91 7.45
N LEU A 75 -0.34 5.56 8.71
CA LEU A 75 0.30 6.18 9.87
C LEU A 75 1.43 5.30 10.37
N GLY A 76 2.59 5.90 10.64
CA GLY A 76 3.76 5.22 11.17
C GLY A 76 4.48 6.03 12.25
N GLY A 77 5.57 5.47 12.79
CA GLY A 77 6.37 6.10 13.84
C GLY A 77 6.17 5.47 15.21
N PHE A 78 6.56 6.19 16.26
CA PHE A 78 6.60 5.70 17.64
C PHE A 78 5.89 6.64 18.61
N VAL A 79 5.07 6.06 19.48
CA VAL A 79 4.36 6.76 20.57
C VAL A 79 4.63 6.10 21.90
N ASP A 80 4.33 6.78 23.01
CA ASP A 80 4.64 6.25 24.34
C ASP A 80 3.55 5.34 24.92
N ASN A 81 2.32 5.41 24.39
CA ASN A 81 1.21 4.57 24.88
C ASN A 81 0.13 4.31 23.82
N GLN A 82 -0.76 3.38 24.14
CA GLN A 82 -1.84 2.93 23.30
C GLN A 82 -2.87 4.03 22.98
N THR A 83 -3.12 4.93 23.93
CA THR A 83 -4.06 6.04 23.77
C THR A 83 -3.59 7.01 22.69
N GLN A 84 -2.30 7.33 22.66
CA GLN A 84 -1.71 8.16 21.61
C GLN A 84 -1.83 7.52 20.23
N ARG A 85 -1.59 6.19 20.13
CA ARG A 85 -1.77 5.44 18.88
C ARG A 85 -3.21 5.55 18.35
N GLN A 86 -4.20 5.32 19.22
CA GLN A 86 -5.62 5.41 18.87
C GLN A 86 -6.01 6.84 18.50
N ARG A 87 -5.52 7.82 19.25
CA ARG A 87 -5.83 9.23 19.01
C ARG A 87 -5.33 9.70 17.64
N ALA A 88 -4.14 9.26 17.22
CA ALA A 88 -3.62 9.57 15.89
C ALA A 88 -4.51 9.01 14.77
N GLU A 89 -5.04 7.80 14.94
CA GLU A 89 -5.96 7.15 14.00
C GLU A 89 -7.30 7.89 13.89
N GLU A 90 -7.89 8.28 15.03
CA GLU A 90 -9.11 9.08 15.07
C GLU A 90 -8.95 10.42 14.34
N ILE A 91 -7.84 11.12 14.60
CA ILE A 91 -7.54 12.40 13.96
C ILE A 91 -7.43 12.21 12.45
N ALA A 92 -6.70 11.19 11.99
CA ALA A 92 -6.53 10.92 10.57
C ALA A 92 -7.87 10.59 9.90
N ARG A 93 -8.72 9.76 10.52
CA ARG A 93 -10.06 9.42 10.01
C ARG A 93 -10.98 10.63 9.88
N GLY A 94 -10.81 11.63 10.75
CA GLY A 94 -11.62 12.86 10.72
C GLY A 94 -11.26 13.83 9.60
N VAL A 95 -10.19 13.59 8.84
CA VAL A 95 -9.76 14.48 7.75
C VAL A 95 -10.56 14.21 6.48
N ALA A 96 -11.13 15.28 5.91
CA ALA A 96 -11.87 15.19 4.65
C ALA A 96 -10.99 14.66 3.50
N GLY A 97 -11.51 13.67 2.77
CA GLY A 97 -10.83 12.97 1.68
C GLY A 97 -10.16 11.66 2.08
N VAL A 98 -10.05 11.37 3.39
CA VAL A 98 -9.57 10.07 3.88
C VAL A 98 -10.64 9.01 3.66
N GLN A 99 -10.26 7.92 2.98
CA GLN A 99 -11.13 6.77 2.72
C GLN A 99 -10.93 5.68 3.76
N SER A 100 -9.69 5.41 4.12
CA SER A 100 -9.33 4.45 5.16
C SER A 100 -8.03 4.87 5.84
N VAL A 101 -7.80 4.31 7.04
CA VAL A 101 -6.59 4.55 7.82
C VAL A 101 -5.99 3.21 8.22
N GLU A 102 -4.72 3.04 7.87
CA GLU A 102 -3.87 1.94 8.30
C GLU A 102 -2.93 2.45 9.38
N ASN A 103 -3.12 1.99 10.61
CA ASN A 103 -2.36 2.45 11.76
C ASN A 103 -1.22 1.48 12.10
N ASN A 104 -0.03 1.80 11.58
CA ASN A 104 1.20 1.05 11.81
C ASN A 104 2.10 1.73 12.87
N ILE A 105 1.54 2.61 13.71
CA ILE A 105 2.28 3.26 14.79
C ILE A 105 2.64 2.22 15.87
N SER A 106 3.91 2.20 16.24
CA SER A 106 4.44 1.32 17.28
C SER A 106 4.41 2.02 18.64
N VAL A 107 3.92 1.32 19.67
CA VAL A 107 4.01 1.82 21.05
C VAL A 107 5.36 1.40 21.60
N LYS A 108 6.15 2.35 22.09
CA LYS A 108 7.44 2.05 22.71
C LYS A 108 7.21 1.13 23.90
N GLU A 109 7.85 -0.04 23.88
CA GLU A 109 7.96 -0.85 25.07
C GLU A 109 8.84 -0.09 26.06
N ARG A 110 8.27 0.33 27.19
CA ARG A 110 9.07 0.81 28.30
C ARG A 110 9.80 -0.39 28.88
N ASN A 111 11.06 -0.58 28.48
CA ASN A 111 11.93 -1.53 29.15
C ASN A 111 12.26 -0.97 30.56
N PRO A 112 11.82 -1.62 31.65
CA PRO A 112 11.98 -1.13 33.01
C PRO A 112 13.44 -1.13 33.47
#